data_AF-A0A9E4RQM4-F1
#
_entry.id   AF-A0A9E4RQM4-F1
#
_cell.length_a   1.000
_cell.length_b   1.000
_cell.length_c   1.000
_cell.angle_alpha   90.00
_cell.angle_beta   90.00
_cell.angle_gamma   90.00
#
_symmetry.space_group_name_H-M   'P 1'
#
loop_
_entity.id
_entity.type
_entity.pdbx_description
1 polymer ?
#
loop_
_entity_poly.entity_id
_entity_poly.type
_entity_poly.pdbx_seq_one_letter_code
_entity_poly.pdbx_strand_id
1 'polypeptide(L)'
;EIAIIEHESGVNHDIAQQLALLGEKIRNLVGHGLQEGASTRLLIYAGRLMKQDITPRRACEVAIVWGLTDEADIQSSLTEVVTSIFP
;
A
#
# COMPACT_ATOMS: atom_id res chain seq x y z
N GLU A 1 -5.57 -11.21 -5.05
CA GLU A 1 -5.05 -11.01 -3.69
C GLU A 1 -6.05 -10.35 -2.72
N ILE A 2 -7.16 -9.76 -3.18
CA ILE A 2 -8.17 -9.11 -2.31
C ILE A 2 -8.64 -10.00 -1.15
N ALA A 3 -9.10 -11.23 -1.43
CA ALA A 3 -9.56 -12.15 -0.39
C ALA A 3 -8.46 -12.51 0.65
N ILE A 4 -7.19 -12.51 0.23
CA ILE A 4 -6.06 -12.77 1.13
C ILE A 4 -5.86 -11.54 2.03
N ILE A 5 -5.86 -10.33 1.46
CA ILE A 5 -5.73 -9.08 2.23
C ILE A 5 -6.87 -8.96 3.24
N GLU A 6 -8.11 -9.17 2.81
CA GLU A 6 -9.30 -9.15 3.66
C GLU A 6 -9.15 -10.11 4.85
N HIS A 7 -8.83 -11.38 4.57
CA HIS A 7 -8.70 -12.40 5.61
C HIS A 7 -7.54 -12.14 6.58
N GLU A 8 -6.34 -11.84 6.06
CA GLU A 8 -5.10 -11.76 6.84
C GLU A 8 -4.92 -10.44 7.60
N SER A 9 -5.61 -9.38 7.15
CA SER A 9 -5.56 -8.05 7.80
C SER A 9 -6.80 -7.73 8.62
N GLY A 10 -7.93 -8.41 8.36
CA GLY A 10 -9.19 -8.19 9.07
C GLY A 10 -9.91 -6.89 8.69
N VAL A 11 -9.51 -6.25 7.59
CA VAL A 11 -10.23 -5.10 7.00
C VAL A 11 -11.45 -5.58 6.21
N ASN A 12 -12.37 -4.66 5.90
CA ASN A 12 -13.51 -4.98 5.06
C ASN A 12 -13.11 -5.16 3.58
N HIS A 13 -14.04 -5.68 2.79
CA HIS A 13 -13.83 -5.94 1.37
C HIS A 13 -13.40 -4.69 0.57
N ASP A 14 -14.02 -3.54 0.85
CA ASP A 14 -13.75 -2.29 0.13
C ASP A 14 -12.31 -1.81 0.35
N ILE A 15 -11.82 -1.84 1.60
CA ILE A 15 -10.43 -1.49 1.92
C ILE A 15 -9.48 -2.52 1.28
N ALA A 16 -9.81 -3.80 1.32
CA ALA A 16 -8.99 -4.84 0.69
C ALA A 16 -8.90 -4.65 -0.84
N GLN A 17 -9.97 -4.22 -1.50
CA GLN A 17 -9.96 -3.85 -2.91
C GLN A 17 -9.06 -2.64 -3.18
N GLN A 18 -9.18 -1.58 -2.37
CA GLN A 18 -8.34 -0.38 -2.52
C GLN A 18 -6.85 -0.68 -2.30
N LEU A 19 -6.52 -1.54 -1.32
CA LEU A 19 -5.14 -2.00 -1.08
C LEU A 19 -4.60 -2.84 -2.25
N ALA A 20 -5.41 -3.75 -2.82
CA ALA A 20 -5.01 -4.51 -3.99
C ALA A 20 -4.78 -3.60 -5.22
N LEU A 21 -5.65 -2.61 -5.43
CA LEU A 21 -5.49 -1.60 -6.48
C LEU A 21 -4.20 -0.79 -6.27
N LEU A 22 -3.91 -0.37 -5.04
CA LEU A 22 -2.66 0.32 -4.70
C LEU A 22 -1.44 -0.55 -5.05
N GLY A 23 -1.47 -1.83 -4.67
CA GLY A 23 -0.41 -2.77 -4.99
C GLY A 23 -0.20 -2.96 -6.49
N GLU A 24 -1.28 -3.02 -7.28
CA GLU A 24 -1.21 -3.03 -8.74
C GLU A 24 -0.54 -1.78 -9.29
N LYS A 25 -0.98 -0.59 -8.85
CA LYS A 25 -0.43 0.69 -9.33
C LYS A 25 1.06 0.83 -9.01
N ILE A 26 1.49 0.45 -7.81
CA ILE A 26 2.90 0.49 -7.42
C ILE A 26 3.73 -0.51 -8.22
N ARG A 27 3.23 -1.73 -8.44
CA ARG A 27 3.94 -2.73 -9.27
C ARG A 27 4.13 -2.27 -10.71
N ASN A 28 3.23 -1.44 -11.25
CA ASN A 28 3.39 -0.85 -12.58
C ASN A 28 4.49 0.23 -12.65
N LEU A 29 5.03 0.68 -11.52
CA LEU A 29 6.16 1.63 -11.47
C LEU A 29 7.53 0.94 -11.41
N VAL A 30 7.58 -0.39 -11.34
CA VAL A 30 8.83 -1.15 -11.35
C VAL A 30 9.58 -0.88 -12.65
N GLY A 31 10.87 -0.56 -12.55
CA GLY A 31 11.69 -0.15 -13.69
C GLY A 31 11.64 1.35 -14.01
N HIS A 32 10.77 2.12 -13.34
CA HIS A 32 10.71 3.58 -13.41
C HIS A 32 11.26 4.23 -12.11
N GLY A 33 12.40 3.74 -11.64
CA GLY A 33 13.05 4.16 -10.38
C GLY A 33 12.81 3.19 -9.23
N LEU A 34 11.72 2.41 -9.26
CA LEU A 34 11.44 1.40 -8.25
C LEU A 34 12.09 0.05 -8.61
N GLN A 35 12.87 -0.53 -7.68
CA GLN A 35 13.54 -1.82 -7.88
C GLN A 35 12.57 -3.01 -7.75
N GLU A 36 11.61 -2.93 -6.83
CA GLU A 36 10.61 -3.96 -6.59
C GLU A 36 9.24 -3.35 -6.26
N GLY A 37 8.16 -4.05 -6.61
CA GLY A 37 6.82 -3.57 -6.35
C GLY A 37 6.28 -3.99 -4.99
N ALA A 38 5.14 -3.43 -4.59
CA ALA A 38 4.48 -3.77 -3.34
C ALA A 38 4.14 -5.27 -3.27
N SER A 39 4.72 -5.97 -2.29
CA SER A 39 4.36 -7.36 -2.00
C SER A 39 3.02 -7.44 -1.28
N THR A 40 2.32 -8.58 -1.41
CA THR A 40 1.05 -8.81 -0.68
C THR A 40 1.24 -8.70 0.85
N ARG A 41 2.44 -8.97 1.38
CA ARG A 41 2.75 -8.79 2.80
C ARG A 41 2.68 -7.32 3.23
N LEU A 42 3.20 -6.39 2.42
CA LEU A 42 3.10 -4.96 2.73
C LEU A 42 1.65 -4.48 2.71
N LEU A 43 0.84 -5.00 1.78
CA LEU A 43 -0.60 -4.70 1.71
C LEU A 43 -1.34 -5.20 2.97
N ILE A 44 -1.03 -6.42 3.42
CA ILE A 44 -1.59 -6.98 4.66
C ILE A 44 -1.19 -6.12 5.88
N TYR A 45 0.06 -5.65 5.96
CA TYR A 45 0.52 -4.79 7.05
C TYR A 45 -0.20 -3.44 7.05
N ALA A 46 -0.37 -2.81 5.89
CA ALA A 46 -1.18 -1.60 5.78
C ALA A 46 -2.61 -1.84 6.27
N GLY A 47 -3.24 -2.95 5.85
CA GLY A 47 -4.58 -3.32 6.33
C GLY A 47 -4.63 -3.53 7.86
N ARG A 48 -3.62 -4.18 8.45
CA ARG A 48 -3.57 -4.39 9.90
C ARG A 48 -3.44 -3.07 10.68
N LEU A 49 -2.64 -2.13 10.17
CA LEU A 49 -2.55 -0.79 10.75
C LEU A 49 -3.91 -0.07 10.66
N MET A 50 -4.62 -0.17 9.53
CA MET A 50 -5.96 0.41 9.39
C MET A 50 -6.97 -0.21 10.35
N LYS A 51 -6.88 -1.53 10.60
CA LYS A 51 -7.71 -2.20 11.61
C LYS A 51 -7.41 -1.66 13.03
N GLN A 52 -6.21 -1.17 13.27
CA GLN A 52 -5.81 -0.53 14.53
C GLN A 52 -6.12 0.98 14.56
N ASP A 53 -7.09 1.43 13.77
CA ASP A 53 -7.55 2.82 13.69
C ASP A 53 -6.50 3.83 13.17
N ILE A 54 -5.43 3.35 12.53
CA ILE A 54 -4.50 4.22 11.81
C ILE A 54 -5.15 4.62 10.49
N THR A 55 -5.07 5.91 10.15
CA THR A 55 -5.67 6.42 8.92
C THR A 55 -5.12 5.70 7.68
N PRO A 56 -5.93 5.44 6.64
CA PRO A 56 -5.49 4.66 5.49
C PRO A 56 -4.23 5.20 4.82
N ARG A 57 -4.16 6.52 4.62
CA ARG A 57 -2.96 7.21 4.11
C ARG A 57 -1.72 6.89 4.95
N ARG A 58 -1.82 7.07 6.27
CA ARG A 58 -0.68 6.86 7.17
C ARG A 58 -0.26 5.40 7.23
N ALA A 59 -1.22 4.48 7.23
CA ALA A 59 -0.96 3.05 7.19
C ALA A 59 -0.19 2.64 5.92
N CYS A 60 -0.61 3.14 4.76
CA CYS A 60 0.05 2.88 3.48
C CYS A 60 1.45 3.52 3.40
N GLU A 61 1.63 4.76 3.89
CA GLU A 61 2.95 5.40 3.95
C GLU A 61 3.95 4.55 4.74
N VAL A 62 3.57 4.15 5.97
CA VAL A 62 4.46 3.43 6.87
C VAL A 62 4.74 2.01 6.39
N ALA A 63 3.70 1.28 5.98
CA ALA A 63 3.85 -0.13 5.64
C ALA A 63 4.32 -0.37 4.21
N ILE A 64 3.99 0.53 3.27
CA ILE A 64 4.25 0.32 1.83
C ILE A 64 5.32 1.28 1.34
N VAL A 65 5.13 2.59 1.48
CA VAL A 65 6.05 3.58 0.89
C VAL A 65 7.44 3.46 1.51
N TRP A 66 7.54 3.52 2.83
CA TRP A 66 8.79 3.36 3.57
C TRP A 66 9.32 1.92 3.55
N GLY A 67 8.44 0.94 3.30
CA GLY A 67 8.83 -0.45 3.14
C GLY A 67 9.48 -0.78 1.80
N LEU A 68 9.36 0.10 0.80
CA LEU A 68 9.85 -0.13 -0.56
C LEU A 68 11.14 0.64 -0.90
N THR A 69 11.37 1.79 -0.28
CA THR A 69 12.52 2.64 -0.61
C THR A 69 12.80 3.68 0.48
N ASP A 70 14.06 4.06 0.61
CA ASP A 70 14.54 5.18 1.43
C ASP A 70 14.75 6.47 0.60
N GLU A 71 14.58 6.41 -0.73
CA GLU A 71 14.79 7.56 -1.61
C GLU A 71 13.60 8.52 -1.56
N ALA A 72 13.83 9.74 -1.05
CA ALA A 72 12.78 10.73 -0.81
C ALA A 72 11.94 11.06 -2.06
N ASP A 73 12.57 11.14 -3.24
CA ASP A 73 11.88 11.46 -4.49
C ASP A 73 10.89 10.34 -4.88
N ILE A 74 11.32 9.07 -4.75
CA ILE A 74 10.45 7.91 -5.01
C ILE A 74 9.34 7.84 -3.95
N GLN A 75 9.65 8.07 -2.68
CA GLN A 75 8.64 8.11 -1.62
C GLN A 75 7.57 9.16 -1.89
N SER A 76 7.95 10.34 -2.40
CA SER A 76 7.00 11.38 -2.78
C SER A 76 6.05 10.90 -3.89
N SER A 77 6.59 10.33 -4.97
CA SER A 77 5.78 9.77 -6.05
C SER A 77 4.85 8.65 -5.59
N LEU A 78 5.32 7.73 -4.74
CA LEU A 78 4.48 6.68 -4.18
C LEU A 78 3.38 7.24 -3.27
N THR A 79 3.67 8.29 -2.50
CA THR A 79 2.70 8.96 -1.63
C THR A 79 1.59 9.63 -2.44
N GLU A 80 1.88 10.15 -3.63
CA GLU A 80 0.86 10.66 -4.55
C GLU A 80 -0.08 9.53 -5.02
N VAL A 81 0.47 8.36 -5.34
CA VAL A 81 -0.34 7.17 -5.69
C VAL A 81 -1.24 6.77 -4.51
N VAL A 82 -0.70 6.73 -3.28
CA VAL A 82 -1.49 6.46 -2.07
C VAL A 82 -2.64 7.48 -1.94
N THR A 83 -2.34 8.77 -2.10
CA THR A 83 -3.30 9.86 -2.02
C THR A 83 -4.42 9.74 -3.05
N SER A 84 -4.11 9.26 -4.25
CA SER A 84 -5.11 9.09 -5.32
C SER A 84 -6.14 7.99 -5.00
N ILE A 85 -5.77 7.01 -4.18
CA ILE A 85 -6.63 5.88 -3.79
C ILE A 85 -7.31 6.15 -2.44
N PHE A 86 -6.56 6.76 -1.51
CA PHE A 86 -6.99 7.11 -0.15
C PHE A 86 -6.84 8.62 0.08
N PRO A 87 -7.82 9.44 -0.35
CA PRO A 87 -7.80 10.88 -0.16
C PRO A 87 -7.81 11.28 1.32
#